data_AF-A0A7J9NXB2-F1
#
_entry.id   AF-A0A7J9NXB2-F1
#
_cell.length_a   1.000
_cell.length_b   1.000
_cell.length_c   1.000
_cell.angle_alpha   90.00
_cell.angle_beta   90.00
_cell.angle_gamma   90.00
#
_symmetry.space_group_name_H-M   'P 1'
#
loop_
_entity.id
_entity.type
_entity.pdbx_description
1 polymer ?
#
loop_
_entity_poly.entity_id
_entity_poly.type
_entity_poly.pdbx_seq_one_letter_code
_entity_poly.pdbx_strand_id
1 'polypeptide(L)'
;MITVDTREPAHIKEYFSVFIDNAEIKKLDCGDYRVNDILIERKTLADFNSSCKSKRFFDQAYRLVNEAVENDMTIVYALTNITEPQEHALDTKLMSSVIASAQKRFGFQFIPFFSDEDFINYVTKLDTLPKSKPKVNPMYCLQPLLGNIADVESVEVTVKCRNRARKQKVYDKENITVNYVKASTI
;
A
#
# COMPACT_ATOMS: atom_id res chain seq x y z
N MET A 1 4.79 17.81 -5.41
CA MET A 1 3.67 17.67 -6.36
C MET A 1 2.71 16.63 -5.84
N ILE A 2 1.44 17.00 -5.74
CA ILE A 2 0.35 16.11 -5.30
C ILE A 2 -0.39 15.62 -6.53
N THR A 3 -0.63 14.33 -6.63
CA THR A 3 -1.57 13.77 -7.60
C THR A 3 -2.71 13.09 -6.86
N VAL A 4 -3.95 13.42 -7.23
CA VAL A 4 -5.18 12.86 -6.66
C VAL A 4 -5.88 12.00 -7.71
N ASP A 5 -6.38 10.84 -7.30
CA ASP A 5 -7.16 9.97 -8.18
C ASP A 5 -8.52 10.58 -8.54
N THR A 6 -8.90 10.49 -9.81
CA THR A 6 -10.21 10.94 -10.31
C THR A 6 -11.44 10.34 -9.62
N ARG A 7 -11.30 9.17 -8.97
CA ARG A 7 -12.37 8.44 -8.27
C ARG A 7 -12.62 8.96 -6.85
N GLU A 8 -11.75 9.83 -6.33
CA GLU A 8 -11.99 10.44 -5.02
C GLU A 8 -13.28 11.29 -5.02
N PRO A 9 -13.91 11.49 -3.85
CA PRO A 9 -15.10 12.31 -3.71
C PRO A 9 -14.94 13.71 -4.31
N ALA A 10 -16.02 14.25 -4.86
CA ALA A 10 -16.00 15.53 -5.58
C ALA A 10 -15.48 16.69 -4.69
N HIS A 11 -15.92 16.76 -3.43
CA HIS A 11 -15.50 17.80 -2.49
C HIS A 11 -13.99 17.78 -2.21
N ILE A 12 -13.37 16.59 -2.15
CA ILE A 12 -11.93 16.48 -1.94
C ILE A 12 -11.16 16.92 -3.20
N LYS A 13 -11.58 16.46 -4.38
CA LYS A 13 -10.95 16.87 -5.64
C LYS A 13 -11.07 18.37 -5.87
N GLU A 14 -12.24 18.95 -5.58
CA GLU A 14 -12.47 20.39 -5.67
C GLU A 14 -11.50 21.15 -4.74
N TYR A 15 -11.36 20.70 -3.48
CA TYR A 15 -10.40 21.28 -2.54
C TYR A 15 -8.98 21.33 -3.13
N PHE A 16 -8.47 20.20 -3.63
CA PHE A 16 -7.12 20.17 -4.21
C PHE A 16 -6.99 21.04 -5.46
N SER A 17 -8.01 21.07 -6.32
CA SER A 17 -7.98 21.87 -7.55
C SER A 17 -8.02 23.39 -7.30
N VAL A 18 -8.69 23.82 -6.23
CA VAL A 18 -8.90 25.25 -5.93
C VAL A 18 -7.80 25.81 -5.04
N PHE A 19 -7.34 25.04 -4.06
CA PHE A 19 -6.47 25.56 -3.00
C PHE A 19 -5.01 25.14 -3.13
N ILE A 20 -4.68 24.21 -4.03
CA ILE A 20 -3.32 23.68 -4.18
C ILE A 20 -2.88 23.80 -5.64
N ASP A 21 -2.14 24.88 -5.95
CA ASP A 21 -1.71 25.23 -7.32
C ASP A 21 -0.99 24.10 -8.09
N ASN A 22 -0.30 23.20 -7.38
CA ASN A 22 0.48 22.11 -7.96
C ASN A 22 -0.17 20.72 -7.80
N ALA A 23 -1.48 20.68 -7.50
CA ALA A 23 -2.22 19.42 -7.47
C ALA A 23 -2.70 19.03 -8.87
N GLU A 24 -2.51 17.76 -9.23
CA GLU A 24 -2.98 17.19 -10.48
C GLU A 24 -4.09 16.17 -10.21
N ILE A 25 -5.24 16.33 -10.86
CA ILE A 25 -6.31 15.32 -10.82
C ILE A 25 -6.15 14.40 -12.03
N LYS A 26 -5.79 13.13 -11.81
CA LYS A 26 -5.67 12.13 -12.88
C LYS A 26 -6.08 10.75 -12.42
N LYS A 27 -6.33 9.86 -13.37
CA LYS A 27 -6.61 8.46 -13.05
C LYS A 27 -5.30 7.75 -12.68
N LEU A 28 -5.23 7.19 -11.48
CA LEU A 28 -4.13 6.35 -11.01
C LEU A 28 -4.45 4.87 -11.24
N ASP A 29 -3.44 4.08 -11.57
CA ASP A 29 -3.60 2.62 -11.68
C ASP A 29 -3.77 1.96 -10.29
N CYS A 30 -3.13 2.55 -9.27
CA CYS A 30 -3.18 2.11 -7.88
C CYS A 30 -2.93 3.29 -6.91
N GLY A 31 -3.54 3.18 -5.71
CA GLY A 31 -3.61 4.22 -4.69
C GLY A 31 -4.60 5.33 -5.05
N ASP A 32 -4.87 6.19 -4.06
CA ASP A 32 -5.78 7.32 -4.20
C ASP A 32 -5.02 8.64 -4.29
N TYR A 33 -3.81 8.70 -3.71
CA TYR A 33 -2.94 9.87 -3.80
C TYR A 33 -1.48 9.49 -4.02
N ARG A 34 -0.74 10.33 -4.74
CA ARG A 34 0.72 10.32 -4.77
C ARG A 34 1.24 11.68 -4.32
N VAL A 35 2.10 11.68 -3.32
CA VAL A 35 2.76 12.90 -2.83
C VAL A 35 4.23 12.61 -2.70
N ASN A 36 5.07 13.25 -3.53
CA ASN A 36 6.50 12.99 -3.55
C ASN A 36 6.81 11.48 -3.74
N ASP A 37 7.50 10.86 -2.79
CA ASP A 37 7.83 9.44 -2.73
C ASP A 37 6.82 8.64 -1.87
N ILE A 38 5.60 9.14 -1.68
CA ILE A 38 4.57 8.53 -0.85
C ILE A 38 3.35 8.19 -1.69
N LEU A 39 2.93 6.92 -1.64
CA LEU A 39 1.69 6.40 -2.19
C LEU A 39 0.69 6.26 -1.03
N ILE A 40 -0.46 6.92 -1.14
CA ILE A 40 -1.48 6.91 -0.11
C ILE A 40 -2.72 6.18 -0.62
N GLU A 41 -3.18 5.20 0.14
CA GLU A 41 -4.53 4.64 0.02
C GLU A 41 -5.40 5.27 1.10
N ARG A 42 -6.44 5.99 0.71
CA ARG A 42 -7.45 6.54 1.62
C ARG A 42 -8.60 5.54 1.72
N LYS A 43 -9.03 5.22 2.93
CA LYS A 43 -10.14 4.32 3.15
C LYS A 43 -10.96 4.76 4.36
N THR A 44 -12.26 4.85 4.21
CA THR A 44 -13.15 5.04 5.36
C THR A 44 -13.05 3.82 6.28
N LEU A 45 -13.32 3.99 7.57
CA LEU A 45 -13.36 2.85 8.50
C LEU A 45 -14.41 1.80 8.08
N ALA A 46 -15.54 2.25 7.53
CA ALA A 46 -16.59 1.38 6.97
C ALA A 46 -16.08 0.52 5.81
N ASP A 47 -15.40 1.14 4.84
CA ASP A 47 -14.83 0.45 3.69
C ASP A 47 -13.70 -0.49 4.10
N PHE A 48 -12.90 -0.11 5.10
CA PHE A 48 -11.86 -0.96 5.64
C PHE A 48 -12.48 -2.24 6.24
N ASN A 49 -13.50 -2.10 7.07
CA ASN A 49 -14.24 -3.23 7.65
C ASN A 49 -14.85 -4.13 6.57
N SER A 50 -15.49 -3.53 5.57
CA SER A 50 -16.06 -4.23 4.42
C SER A 50 -14.99 -5.00 3.63
N SER A 51 -13.82 -4.38 3.39
CA SER A 51 -12.71 -5.00 2.67
C SER A 51 -12.09 -6.17 3.43
N CYS A 52 -12.04 -6.10 4.76
CA CYS A 52 -11.58 -7.19 5.62
C CYS A 52 -12.53 -8.39 5.56
N LYS A 53 -13.84 -8.15 5.74
CA LYS A 53 -14.86 -9.21 5.70
C LYS A 53 -14.95 -9.90 4.33
N SER A 54 -14.83 -9.12 3.26
CA SER A 54 -14.85 -9.64 1.88
C SER A 54 -13.50 -10.21 1.43
N LYS A 55 -12.49 -10.25 2.30
CA LYS A 55 -11.12 -10.72 2.02
C LYS A 55 -10.37 -9.93 0.93
N ARG A 56 -10.95 -8.84 0.40
CA ARG A 56 -10.36 -7.99 -0.64
C ARG A 56 -9.20 -7.11 -0.15
N PHE A 57 -9.09 -6.90 1.16
CA PHE A 57 -8.07 -6.04 1.75
C PHE A 57 -6.64 -6.45 1.33
N PHE A 58 -6.30 -7.74 1.42
CA PHE A 58 -4.95 -8.21 1.12
C PHE A 58 -4.61 -8.16 -0.38
N ASP A 59 -5.60 -8.35 -1.25
CA ASP A 59 -5.41 -8.20 -2.70
C ASP A 59 -5.11 -6.74 -3.07
N GLN A 60 -5.83 -5.80 -2.45
CA GLN A 60 -5.56 -4.36 -2.60
C GLN A 60 -4.19 -3.99 -2.06
N ALA A 61 -3.83 -4.50 -0.87
CA ALA A 61 -2.53 -4.28 -0.26
C ALA A 61 -1.39 -4.75 -1.18
N TYR A 62 -1.53 -5.93 -1.79
CA TYR A 62 -0.52 -6.45 -2.70
C TYR A 62 -0.33 -5.58 -3.95
N ARG A 63 -1.42 -5.06 -4.53
CA ARG A 63 -1.35 -4.13 -5.66
C ARG A 63 -0.60 -2.84 -5.28
N LEU A 64 -0.87 -2.30 -4.09
CA LEU A 64 -0.17 -1.11 -3.57
C LEU A 64 1.32 -1.37 -3.38
N VAL A 65 1.70 -2.54 -2.85
CA VAL A 65 3.11 -2.94 -2.69
C VAL A 65 3.82 -2.97 -4.03
N ASN A 66 3.24 -3.60 -5.05
CA ASN A 66 3.87 -3.69 -6.36
C ASN A 66 4.08 -2.30 -6.97
N GLU A 67 3.05 -1.45 -6.92
CA GLU A 67 3.17 -0.06 -7.40
C GLU A 67 4.27 0.70 -6.66
N ALA A 68 4.31 0.58 -5.33
CA ALA A 68 5.28 1.31 -4.51
C ALA A 68 6.71 0.80 -4.73
N VAL A 69 6.93 -0.51 -4.86
CA VAL A 69 8.25 -1.08 -5.14
C VAL A 69 8.74 -0.65 -6.53
N GLU A 70 7.86 -0.68 -7.53
CA GLU A 70 8.21 -0.27 -8.90
C GLU A 70 8.62 1.21 -9.00
N ASN A 71 8.05 2.06 -8.13
CA ASN A 71 8.26 3.50 -8.14
C ASN A 71 9.11 4.01 -6.97
N ASP A 72 9.68 3.12 -6.16
CA ASP A 72 10.49 3.44 -4.98
C ASP A 72 9.76 4.38 -3.99
N MET A 73 8.54 4.00 -3.61
CA MET A 73 7.63 4.79 -2.77
C MET A 73 7.41 4.15 -1.40
N THR A 74 7.07 4.97 -0.41
CA THR A 74 6.52 4.56 0.88
C THR A 74 4.99 4.46 0.81
N ILE A 75 4.40 3.47 1.47
CA ILE A 75 2.94 3.32 1.51
C ILE A 75 2.38 3.83 2.82
N VAL A 76 1.41 4.73 2.71
CA VAL A 76 0.57 5.20 3.82
C VAL A 76 -0.86 4.70 3.58
N TYR A 77 -1.45 4.09 4.61
CA TYR A 77 -2.85 3.71 4.63
C TYR A 77 -3.59 4.68 5.55
N ALA A 78 -4.34 5.61 4.96
CA ALA A 78 -5.09 6.63 5.66
C ALA A 78 -6.49 6.12 6.00
N LEU A 79 -6.75 5.82 7.26
CA LEU A 79 -8.08 5.42 7.74
C LEU A 79 -8.86 6.66 8.16
N THR A 80 -9.88 7.03 7.40
CA THR A 80 -10.68 8.24 7.65
C THR A 80 -11.99 7.93 8.36
N ASN A 81 -12.56 8.96 8.97
CA ASN A 81 -13.86 8.93 9.66
C ASN A 81 -13.92 7.85 10.75
N ILE A 82 -12.85 7.71 11.54
CA ILE A 82 -12.73 6.63 12.52
C ILE A 82 -13.73 6.73 13.70
N THR A 83 -14.40 7.86 13.85
CA THR A 83 -15.42 8.10 14.88
C THR A 83 -16.84 7.82 14.41
N GLU A 84 -17.06 7.60 13.11
CA GLU A 84 -18.39 7.29 12.60
C GLU A 84 -18.88 5.95 13.17
N PRO A 85 -20.10 5.90 13.75
CA PRO A 85 -20.68 4.65 14.22
C PRO A 85 -20.74 3.62 13.09
N GLN A 86 -20.23 2.42 13.35
CA GLN A 86 -20.17 1.34 12.38
C GLN A 86 -21.18 0.26 12.74
N GLU A 87 -22.24 0.13 11.95
CA GLU A 87 -23.11 -1.05 12.04
C GLU A 87 -22.30 -2.29 11.63
N HIS A 88 -22.34 -3.32 12.49
CA HIS A 88 -21.54 -4.52 12.32
C HIS A 88 -20.04 -4.25 12.21
N ALA A 89 -19.48 -3.37 13.06
CA ALA A 89 -18.04 -3.17 13.14
C ALA A 89 -17.27 -4.50 13.20
N LEU A 90 -16.11 -4.54 12.57
CA LEU A 90 -15.20 -5.66 12.74
C LEU A 90 -14.78 -5.73 14.22
N ASP A 91 -14.61 -6.94 14.77
CA ASP A 91 -14.07 -7.08 16.11
C ASP A 91 -12.71 -6.36 16.22
N THR A 92 -12.51 -5.59 17.29
CA THR A 92 -11.31 -4.76 17.47
C THR A 92 -10.02 -5.58 17.47
N LYS A 93 -10.03 -6.82 17.98
CA LYS A 93 -8.85 -7.69 17.94
C LYS A 93 -8.57 -8.15 16.52
N LEU A 94 -9.61 -8.48 15.76
CA LEU A 94 -9.45 -8.82 14.34
C LEU A 94 -8.91 -7.63 13.55
N MET A 95 -9.42 -6.42 13.78
CA MET A 95 -8.94 -5.19 13.11
C MET A 95 -7.46 -4.96 13.42
N SER A 96 -7.11 -5.02 14.70
CA SER A 96 -5.72 -4.86 15.15
C SER A 96 -4.80 -5.92 14.54
N SER A 97 -5.29 -7.17 14.39
CA SER A 97 -4.55 -8.27 13.77
C SER A 97 -4.31 -8.05 12.28
N VAL A 98 -5.32 -7.55 11.55
CA VAL A 98 -5.19 -7.20 10.13
C VAL A 98 -4.18 -6.07 9.94
N ILE A 99 -4.29 -4.99 10.73
CA ILE A 99 -3.35 -3.86 10.70
C ILE A 99 -1.93 -4.34 11.01
N ALA A 100 -1.73 -5.06 12.12
CA ALA A 100 -0.42 -5.57 12.50
C ALA A 100 0.18 -6.49 11.43
N SER A 101 -0.65 -7.35 10.83
CA SER A 101 -0.23 -8.23 9.73
C SER A 101 0.19 -7.42 8.51
N ALA A 102 -0.59 -6.41 8.10
CA ALA A 102 -0.26 -5.54 6.97
C ALA A 102 1.00 -4.70 7.22
N GLN A 103 1.16 -4.14 8.42
CA GLN A 103 2.37 -3.41 8.80
C GLN A 103 3.60 -4.33 8.75
N LYS A 104 3.50 -5.51 9.34
CA LYS A 104 4.63 -6.47 9.39
C LYS A 104 4.97 -7.03 8.02
N ARG A 105 3.95 -7.38 7.23
CA ARG A 105 4.10 -8.04 5.91
C ARG A 105 4.34 -7.07 4.78
N PHE A 106 3.87 -5.84 4.82
CA PHE A 106 3.98 -4.93 3.67
C PHE A 106 4.71 -3.63 3.99
N GLY A 107 5.04 -3.38 5.26
CA GLY A 107 5.69 -2.14 5.68
C GLY A 107 4.76 -0.92 5.64
N PHE A 108 3.44 -1.13 5.63
CA PHE A 108 2.47 -0.03 5.59
C PHE A 108 2.56 0.84 6.84
N GLN A 109 2.35 2.14 6.66
CA GLN A 109 2.11 3.06 7.77
C GLN A 109 0.62 3.37 7.84
N PHE A 110 -0.06 2.86 8.87
CA PHE A 110 -1.47 3.18 9.11
C PHE A 110 -1.57 4.47 9.89
N ILE A 111 -2.33 5.43 9.38
CA ILE A 111 -2.56 6.72 10.02
C ILE A 111 -4.08 6.94 10.11
N PRO A 112 -4.64 7.02 11.32
CA PRO A 112 -6.05 7.35 11.50
C PRO A 112 -6.30 8.85 11.38
N PHE A 113 -7.44 9.21 10.82
CA PHE A 113 -7.95 10.58 10.70
C PHE A 113 -9.40 10.63 11.15
N PHE A 114 -9.75 11.67 11.91
CA PHE A 114 -11.10 11.84 12.45
C PHE A 114 -12.07 12.39 11.39
N SER A 115 -11.55 13.17 10.43
CA SER A 115 -12.32 13.71 9.32
C SER A 115 -11.51 13.79 8.03
N ASP A 116 -12.20 14.08 6.92
CA ASP A 116 -11.56 14.33 5.62
C ASP A 116 -10.68 15.58 5.66
N GLU A 117 -11.05 16.61 6.42
CA GLU A 117 -10.26 17.85 6.57
C GLU A 117 -8.92 17.58 7.24
N ASP A 118 -8.88 16.74 8.29
CA ASP A 118 -7.63 16.33 8.95
C ASP A 118 -6.70 15.61 7.96
N PHE A 119 -7.28 14.73 7.15
CA PHE A 119 -6.56 13.99 6.12
C PHE A 119 -6.01 14.95 5.04
N ILE A 120 -6.83 15.84 4.51
CA ILE A 120 -6.43 16.82 3.51
C ILE A 120 -5.28 17.70 4.04
N ASN A 121 -5.41 18.18 5.28
CA ASN A 121 -4.36 18.97 5.94
C ASN A 121 -3.04 18.19 6.06
N TYR A 122 -3.12 16.88 6.35
CA TYR A 122 -1.94 16.02 6.38
C TYR A 122 -1.29 15.88 5.00
N VAL A 123 -2.08 15.60 3.95
CA VAL A 123 -1.59 15.45 2.57
C VAL A 123 -0.93 16.74 2.08
N THR A 124 -1.54 17.90 2.33
CA THR A 124 -0.96 19.21 1.98
C THR A 124 0.37 19.46 2.69
N LYS A 125 0.48 19.08 3.96
CA LYS A 125 1.75 19.21 4.71
C LYS A 125 2.84 18.29 4.15
N LEU A 126 2.50 17.07 3.72
CA LEU A 126 3.47 16.15 3.12
C LEU A 126 4.16 16.73 1.87
N ASP A 127 3.46 17.55 1.09
CA ASP A 127 4.02 18.16 -0.12
C ASP A 127 5.15 19.15 0.19
N THR A 128 5.07 19.79 1.37
CA THR A 128 6.07 20.76 1.86
C THR A 128 7.29 20.12 2.50
N LEU A 129 7.21 18.83 2.85
CA LEU A 129 8.29 18.11 3.51
C LEU A 129 9.35 17.61 2.51
N PRO A 130 10.63 17.53 2.92
CA PRO A 130 11.67 16.95 2.08
C PRO A 130 11.38 15.46 1.80
N LYS A 131 11.78 15.00 0.61
CA LYS A 131 11.58 13.60 0.19
C LYS A 131 12.10 12.62 1.22
N SER A 132 11.28 11.63 1.56
CA SER A 132 11.67 10.62 2.53
C SER A 132 12.56 9.57 1.86
N LYS A 133 13.15 8.67 2.66
CA LYS A 133 13.76 7.46 2.10
C LYS A 133 12.67 6.38 2.02
N PRO A 134 12.47 5.74 0.86
CA PRO A 134 11.49 4.68 0.71
C PRO A 134 11.75 3.53 1.70
N LYS A 135 10.67 2.99 2.28
CA LYS A 135 10.72 1.95 3.33
C LYS A 135 9.99 0.65 2.98
N VAL A 136 9.74 0.37 1.71
CA VAL A 136 9.08 -0.89 1.32
C VAL A 136 10.14 -1.95 1.09
N ASN A 137 10.04 -3.08 1.82
CA ASN A 137 10.95 -4.20 1.64
C ASN A 137 10.45 -5.06 0.45
N PRO A 138 11.25 -5.23 -0.62
CA PRO A 138 10.82 -5.88 -1.85
C PRO A 138 10.55 -7.39 -1.71
N MET A 139 10.96 -8.04 -0.61
CA MET A 139 10.69 -9.47 -0.38
C MET A 139 9.20 -9.83 -0.26
N TYR A 140 8.34 -8.84 -0.03
CA TYR A 140 6.93 -9.08 0.27
C TYR A 140 6.04 -9.23 -0.98
N CYS A 141 6.56 -8.94 -2.17
CA CYS A 141 5.92 -9.21 -3.47
C CYS A 141 5.80 -10.71 -3.80
N LEU A 142 6.11 -11.61 -2.86
CA LEU A 142 6.28 -13.04 -3.14
C LEU A 142 5.24 -13.92 -2.44
N GLN A 143 4.51 -13.35 -1.48
CA GLN A 143 3.65 -14.11 -0.58
C GLN A 143 2.34 -14.65 -1.21
N PRO A 144 1.67 -13.97 -2.16
CA PRO A 144 0.44 -14.51 -2.76
C PRO A 144 0.68 -15.63 -3.79
N LEU A 145 1.91 -15.82 -4.26
CA LEU A 145 2.23 -16.81 -5.30
C LEU A 145 2.35 -18.25 -4.76
N LEU A 146 2.33 -18.46 -3.44
CA LEU A 146 2.73 -19.72 -2.83
C LEU A 146 1.58 -20.58 -2.29
N GLY A 147 0.33 -20.10 -2.31
CA GLY A 147 -0.82 -20.88 -1.88
C GLY A 147 -0.70 -21.46 -0.45
N ASN A 148 -1.26 -22.66 -0.23
CA ASN A 148 -1.09 -23.40 1.02
C ASN A 148 0.30 -24.07 1.03
N ILE A 149 1.19 -23.57 1.86
CA ILE A 149 2.59 -24.01 2.00
C ILE A 149 2.79 -25.15 3.01
N ALA A 150 1.71 -25.80 3.44
CA ALA A 150 1.79 -26.87 4.46
C ALA A 150 2.75 -28.02 4.07
N ASP A 151 2.91 -28.28 2.77
CA ASP A 151 3.77 -29.35 2.23
C ASP A 151 5.00 -28.79 1.49
N VAL A 152 5.35 -27.53 1.70
CA VAL A 152 6.43 -26.86 0.98
C VAL A 152 7.67 -26.77 1.87
N GLU A 153 8.66 -27.63 1.62
CA GLU A 153 9.91 -27.67 2.39
C GLU A 153 10.78 -26.43 2.19
N SER A 154 10.78 -25.84 0.99
CA SER A 154 11.47 -24.58 0.70
C SER A 154 10.85 -23.87 -0.49
N VAL A 155 10.92 -22.54 -0.47
CA VAL A 155 10.52 -21.68 -1.59
C VAL A 155 11.67 -20.75 -1.89
N GLU A 156 12.10 -20.73 -3.14
CA GLU A 156 13.10 -19.80 -3.63
C GLU A 156 12.46 -18.87 -4.67
N VAL A 157 12.74 -17.57 -4.56
CA VAL A 157 11.96 -16.57 -5.27
C VAL A 157 12.82 -15.54 -5.98
N THR A 158 12.41 -15.16 -7.19
CA THR A 158 13.13 -14.19 -8.03
C THR A 158 12.40 -12.85 -8.09
N VAL A 159 13.05 -11.78 -7.63
CA VAL A 159 12.57 -10.40 -7.75
C VAL A 159 13.35 -9.67 -8.84
N LYS A 160 12.68 -9.20 -9.89
CA LYS A 160 13.31 -8.34 -10.91
C LYS A 160 13.25 -6.87 -10.46
N CYS A 161 14.28 -6.41 -9.76
CA CYS A 161 14.46 -4.98 -9.51
C CYS A 161 15.01 -4.29 -10.78
N ARG A 162 14.27 -3.35 -11.37
CA ARG A 162 14.78 -2.48 -12.44
C ARG A 162 15.74 -1.45 -11.83
N ASN A 163 17.04 -1.64 -12.04
CA ASN A 163 18.06 -0.63 -11.69
C ASN A 163 17.81 0.67 -12.49
N ARG A 164 17.37 1.74 -11.84
CA ARG A 164 17.64 3.10 -12.31
C ARG A 164 18.82 3.66 -11.52
N ALA A 165 19.87 4.00 -12.26
CA ALA A 165 21.16 4.40 -11.71
C ALA A 165 21.03 5.59 -10.75
N ARG A 166 21.20 5.33 -9.45
CA ARG A 166 21.73 6.31 -8.51
C ARG A 166 22.36 5.57 -7.33
N LYS A 167 23.70 5.52 -7.37
CA LYS A 167 24.65 5.25 -6.26
C LYS A 167 24.01 4.62 -5.01
N GLN A 168 23.64 3.35 -5.09
CA GLN A 168 23.35 2.54 -3.90
C GLN A 168 23.74 1.10 -4.19
N LYS A 169 24.25 0.42 -3.15
CA LYS A 169 25.01 -0.82 -3.18
C LYS A 169 24.48 -1.84 -4.20
N VAL A 170 25.41 -2.31 -5.02
CA VAL A 170 25.24 -3.40 -5.96
C VAL A 170 24.87 -4.66 -5.16
N TYR A 171 23.65 -5.17 -5.36
CA TYR A 171 23.38 -6.59 -5.16
C TYR A 171 23.52 -7.22 -6.54
N ASP A 172 24.39 -8.23 -6.65
CA ASP A 172 24.67 -8.87 -7.92
C ASP A 172 23.43 -9.53 -8.51
N LYS A 173 23.29 -9.40 -9.83
CA LYS A 173 22.27 -10.10 -10.62
C LYS A 173 22.62 -11.58 -10.65
N GLU A 174 21.95 -12.39 -9.85
CA GLU A 174 21.92 -13.83 -10.07
C GLU A 174 20.67 -14.20 -10.88
N ASN A 175 20.89 -14.82 -12.05
CA ASN A 175 19.83 -15.46 -12.81
C ASN A 175 19.47 -16.76 -12.07
N ILE A 176 18.24 -16.87 -11.58
CA ILE A 176 17.79 -18.05 -10.84
C ILE A 176 16.76 -18.81 -11.68
N THR A 177 16.96 -20.12 -11.79
CA THR A 177 16.14 -21.06 -12.56
C THR A 177 15.21 -21.81 -11.62
N VAL A 178 13.95 -22.03 -12.03
CA VAL A 178 12.93 -22.70 -11.22
C VAL A 178 12.84 -24.17 -11.60
N ASN A 179 13.02 -25.08 -10.63
CA ASN A 179 12.75 -26.51 -10.81
C ASN A 179 11.70 -26.99 -9.81
N TYR A 180 10.71 -27.71 -10.29
CA TYR A 180 9.66 -28.31 -9.48
C TYR A 180 10.00 -29.78 -9.20
N VAL A 181 10.12 -30.15 -7.92
CA VAL A 181 10.16 -31.56 -7.52
C VAL A 181 8.85 -31.89 -6.84
N LYS A 182 8.02 -32.70 -7.50
CA LYS A 182 6.79 -33.24 -6.92
C LYS A 182 7.20 -34.43 -6.05
N ALA A 183 6.88 -34.40 -4.75
CA ALA A 183 7.13 -35.56 -3.89
C ALA A 183 6.31 -36.75 -4.40
N SER A 184 7.01 -37.83 -4.77
CA SER A 184 6.39 -39.12 -5.05
C SER A 184 5.76 -39.62 -3.76
N THR A 185 4.45 -39.84 -3.77
CA THR A 185 3.72 -40.47 -2.67
C THR A 185 4.30 -41.87 -2.46
N ILE A 186 4.87 -42.14 -1.28
CA ILE A 186 5.32 -43.49 -0.85
C ILE A 186 4.10 -44.27 -0.38
#